data_AF-A0A7J0HDP4-F1
#
_entry.id   AF-A0A7J0HDP4-F1
#
_cell.length_a   1.000
_cell.length_b   1.000
_cell.length_c   1.000
_cell.angle_alpha   90.00
_cell.angle_beta   90.00
_cell.angle_gamma   90.00
#
_symmetry.space_group_name_H-M   'P 1'
#
loop_
_entity.id
_entity.type
_entity.pdbx_description
1 polymer ?
#
loop_
_entity_poly.entity_id
_entity_poly.type
_entity_poly.pdbx_seq_one_letter_code
_entity_poly.pdbx_strand_id
1 'polypeptide(L)'
;MVYPGAVHSRFEHSLGVYWLAGNAINRIASYQGLELGIDRRFDIQTVKLAGLLHDVGHGPFSHLFEHEFLPPVLNGSKWSHEEMSLKMIDHIIDVHNIDIEPDCHKKVKAIDLMIVDALTKANDTLKIASKIQDPDAYWKLDDTIIKTIETDPNPALKESKDLILRIRRRKLYKFCNKFVVPKDKLEHFKKVTPQDIICSQKNGVTLKEEDIAVSNVKIDLTRGTNNPVHRYVEKNWL
;
A
#
# COMPACT_ATOMS: atom_id res chain seq x y z
N MET A 1 -1.80 47.10 -3.62
CA MET A 1 -0.69 46.14 -3.39
C MET A 1 0.37 46.84 -2.56
N VAL A 2 0.69 46.34 -1.36
CA VAL A 2 1.60 47.00 -0.41
C VAL A 2 3.07 46.66 -0.70
N TYR A 3 3.35 45.46 -1.20
CA TYR A 3 4.69 44.99 -1.52
C TYR A 3 4.78 44.58 -3.01
N PRO A 4 5.35 45.43 -3.88
CA PRO A 4 5.43 45.15 -5.31
C PRO A 4 6.35 43.97 -5.66
N GLY A 5 7.25 43.57 -4.75
CA GLY A 5 8.13 42.40 -4.93
C GLY A 5 7.52 41.05 -4.55
N ALA A 6 6.34 41.02 -3.92
CA ALA A 6 5.68 39.79 -3.48
C ALA A 6 4.92 39.12 -4.64
N VAL A 7 5.63 38.79 -5.72
CA VAL A 7 5.09 38.15 -6.93
C VAL A 7 5.24 36.63 -6.92
N HIS A 8 5.82 36.07 -5.85
CA HIS A 8 6.06 34.64 -5.69
C HIS A 8 4.74 33.86 -5.73
N SER A 9 4.75 32.73 -6.42
CA SER A 9 3.57 31.85 -6.51
C SER A 9 3.68 30.70 -5.50
N ARG A 10 2.52 30.10 -5.16
CA ARG A 10 2.48 28.86 -4.38
C ARG A 10 3.25 27.72 -5.03
N PHE A 11 3.38 27.73 -6.36
CA PHE A 11 4.17 26.74 -7.08
C PHE A 11 5.65 26.78 -6.67
N GLU A 12 6.26 27.97 -6.63
CA GLU A 12 7.66 28.14 -6.22
C GLU A 12 7.85 27.77 -4.75
N HIS A 13 6.88 28.14 -3.89
CA HIS A 13 6.85 27.74 -2.49
C HIS A 13 6.85 26.21 -2.32
N SER A 14 5.91 25.51 -2.96
CA SER A 14 5.79 24.06 -2.91
C SER A 14 7.05 23.33 -3.41
N LEU A 15 7.70 23.84 -4.45
CA LEU A 15 8.98 23.30 -4.91
C LEU A 15 10.10 23.46 -3.86
N GLY A 16 10.15 24.61 -3.20
CA GLY A 16 11.08 24.85 -2.08
C GLY A 16 10.84 23.88 -0.93
N VAL A 17 9.57 23.67 -0.54
CA VAL A 17 9.21 22.74 0.53
C VAL A 17 9.54 21.29 0.15
N TYR A 18 9.26 20.85 -1.08
CA TYR A 18 9.69 19.54 -1.59
C TYR A 18 11.20 19.30 -1.41
N TRP A 19 12.02 20.31 -1.75
CA TRP A 19 13.47 20.22 -1.65
C TRP A 19 13.94 20.14 -0.20
N LEU A 20 13.42 21.02 0.67
CA LEU A 20 13.76 21.04 2.10
C LEU A 20 13.32 19.76 2.82
N ALA A 21 12.09 19.29 2.58
CA ALA A 21 11.58 18.04 3.13
C ALA A 21 12.45 16.85 2.70
N GLY A 22 12.88 16.84 1.44
CA GLY A 22 13.83 15.86 0.91
C GLY A 22 15.18 15.88 1.64
N ASN A 23 15.76 17.06 1.86
CA ASN A 23 17.03 17.17 2.59
C ASN A 23 16.91 16.69 4.04
N ALA A 24 15.82 17.03 4.71
CA ALA A 24 15.56 16.63 6.09
C ALA A 24 15.50 15.09 6.22
N ILE A 25 14.66 14.43 5.42
CA ILE A 25 14.50 12.96 5.50
C ILE A 25 15.75 12.21 5.05
N ASN A 26 16.48 12.71 4.04
CA ASN A 26 17.75 12.11 3.62
C ASN A 26 18.79 12.16 4.73
N ARG A 27 18.83 13.24 5.52
CA ARG A 27 19.76 13.38 6.63
C ARG A 27 19.42 12.39 7.75
N ILE A 28 18.15 12.30 8.14
CA ILE A 28 17.67 11.31 9.13
C ILE A 28 17.99 9.88 8.66
N ALA A 29 17.67 9.55 7.40
CA ALA A 29 17.94 8.24 6.81
C ALA A 29 19.43 7.89 6.73
N SER A 30 20.32 8.89 6.67
CA SER A 30 21.76 8.68 6.64
C SER A 30 22.34 8.33 8.01
N TYR A 31 21.80 8.89 9.09
CA TYR A 31 22.30 8.64 10.45
C TYR A 31 21.56 7.50 11.16
N GLN A 32 20.23 7.42 11.02
CA GLN A 32 19.37 6.51 11.81
C GLN A 32 18.43 5.66 10.94
N GLY A 33 18.59 5.68 9.62
CA GLY A 33 17.64 5.02 8.71
C GLY A 33 17.49 3.51 8.93
N LEU A 34 18.56 2.81 9.33
CA LEU A 34 18.49 1.36 9.59
C LEU A 34 17.73 1.04 10.89
N GLU A 35 17.95 1.80 11.95
CA GLU A 35 17.30 1.64 13.26
C GLU A 35 15.81 1.99 13.16
N LEU A 36 15.50 3.09 12.45
CA LEU A 36 14.13 3.56 12.24
C LEU A 36 13.40 2.82 11.12
N GLY A 37 14.07 1.90 10.41
CA GLY A 37 13.47 1.12 9.33
C GLY A 37 13.06 1.94 8.10
N ILE A 38 13.70 3.08 7.84
CA ILE A 38 13.36 3.99 6.74
C ILE A 38 13.68 3.35 5.39
N ASP A 39 12.65 3.13 4.56
CA ASP A 39 12.82 2.74 3.16
C ASP A 39 13.31 3.95 2.36
N ARG A 40 14.57 3.89 1.93
CA ARG A 40 15.23 4.98 1.19
C ARG A 40 14.53 5.37 -0.11
N ARG A 41 13.71 4.48 -0.69
CA ARG A 41 13.03 4.74 -1.96
C ARG A 41 11.61 5.23 -1.71
N PHE A 42 10.87 4.56 -0.83
CA PHE A 42 9.46 4.84 -0.57
C PHE A 42 9.29 6.02 0.38
N ASP A 43 9.80 5.95 1.62
CA ASP A 43 9.53 6.95 2.65
C ASP A 43 10.09 8.33 2.27
N ILE A 44 11.28 8.35 1.65
CA ILE A 44 11.90 9.59 1.18
C ILE A 44 11.03 10.25 0.10
N GLN A 45 10.50 9.48 -0.86
CA GLN A 45 9.62 10.04 -1.89
C GLN A 45 8.27 10.47 -1.31
N THR A 46 7.72 9.70 -0.37
CA THR A 46 6.46 10.05 0.31
C THR A 46 6.58 11.40 1.02
N VAL A 47 7.64 11.62 1.81
CA VAL A 47 7.86 12.89 2.51
C VAL A 47 8.03 14.05 1.54
N LYS A 48 8.76 13.83 0.44
CA LYS A 48 8.95 14.86 -0.58
C LYS A 48 7.64 15.21 -1.29
N LEU A 49 6.86 14.21 -1.72
CA LEU A 49 5.56 14.42 -2.37
C LEU A 49 4.56 15.08 -1.43
N ALA A 50 4.55 14.71 -0.15
CA ALA A 50 3.75 15.39 0.87
C ALA A 50 4.13 16.89 0.95
N GLY A 51 5.42 17.21 1.00
CA GLY A 51 5.89 18.61 0.98
C GLY A 51 5.50 19.37 -0.29
N LEU A 52 5.53 18.71 -1.46
CA LEU A 52 5.12 19.33 -2.73
C LEU A 52 3.62 19.64 -2.78
N LEU A 53 2.81 18.72 -2.27
CA LEU A 53 1.35 18.74 -2.45
C LEU A 53 0.59 19.33 -1.26
N HIS A 54 1.25 19.67 -0.14
CA HIS A 54 0.58 20.11 1.08
C HIS A 54 -0.36 21.31 0.87
N ASP A 55 0.02 22.22 -0.02
CA ASP A 55 -0.68 23.50 -0.28
C ASP A 55 -1.50 23.50 -1.59
N VAL A 56 -1.66 22.35 -2.26
CA VAL A 56 -2.34 22.27 -3.57
C VAL A 56 -3.81 22.69 -3.51
N GLY A 57 -4.44 22.61 -2.34
CA GLY A 57 -5.84 22.96 -2.10
C GLY A 57 -6.11 24.45 -1.87
N HIS A 58 -5.10 25.32 -1.90
CA HIS A 58 -5.32 26.75 -1.71
C HIS A 58 -6.16 27.39 -2.82
N GLY A 59 -7.19 28.13 -2.41
CA GLY A 59 -7.97 28.99 -3.30
C GLY A 59 -7.29 30.32 -3.66
N PRO A 60 -7.96 31.18 -4.45
CA PRO A 60 -7.45 32.50 -4.83
C PRO A 60 -7.03 33.33 -3.61
N PHE A 61 -5.90 34.03 -3.64
CA PHE A 61 -5.43 34.82 -2.49
C PHE A 61 -5.25 34.02 -1.17
N SER A 62 -5.15 32.68 -1.25
CA SER A 62 -4.85 31.77 -0.12
C SER A 62 -5.75 31.97 1.11
N HIS A 63 -5.20 32.39 2.24
CA HIS A 63 -5.93 32.55 3.50
C HIS A 63 -7.04 33.60 3.43
N LEU A 64 -6.95 34.58 2.52
CA LEU A 64 -8.03 35.54 2.32
C LEU A 64 -9.31 34.83 1.84
N PHE A 65 -9.16 33.86 0.95
CA PHE A 65 -10.30 33.09 0.46
C PHE A 65 -10.90 32.24 1.57
N GLU A 66 -10.05 31.55 2.32
CA GLU A 66 -10.48 30.69 3.42
C GLU A 66 -11.14 31.44 4.58
N HIS A 67 -10.52 32.50 5.09
CA HIS A 67 -10.92 33.12 6.35
C HIS A 67 -11.79 34.37 6.17
N GLU A 68 -11.71 35.07 5.04
CA GLU A 68 -12.46 36.31 4.83
C GLU A 68 -13.61 36.14 3.82
N PHE A 69 -13.39 35.39 2.73
CA PHE A 69 -14.38 35.25 1.66
C PHE A 69 -15.40 34.14 1.92
N LEU A 70 -14.96 32.92 2.24
CA LEU A 70 -15.85 31.78 2.37
C LEU A 70 -16.84 31.88 3.55
N PRO A 71 -16.47 32.37 4.76
CA PRO A 71 -17.39 32.42 5.89
C PRO A 71 -18.68 33.22 5.65
N PRO A 72 -18.66 34.45 5.08
CA PRO A 72 -19.89 35.18 4.77
C PRO A 72 -20.70 34.58 3.62
N VAL A 73 -20.08 33.78 2.73
CA VAL A 73 -20.74 33.21 1.54
C VAL A 73 -21.40 31.86 1.85
N LEU A 74 -20.76 31.03 2.68
CA LEU A 74 -21.19 29.65 2.93
C LEU A 74 -21.95 29.45 4.27
N ASN A 75 -22.42 30.54 4.89
CA ASN A 75 -23.25 30.51 6.12
C ASN A 75 -22.73 29.54 7.20
N GLY A 76 -21.43 29.60 7.49
CA GLY A 76 -20.82 28.83 8.59
C GLY A 76 -20.41 27.39 8.26
N SER A 77 -20.43 26.95 7.00
CA SER A 77 -19.81 25.69 6.64
C SER A 77 -18.29 25.74 6.88
N LYS A 78 -17.73 24.74 7.56
CA LYS A 78 -16.27 24.62 7.72
C LYS A 78 -15.63 24.24 6.40
N TRP A 79 -14.64 25.01 5.99
CA TRP A 79 -13.79 24.74 4.84
C TRP A 79 -12.35 25.03 5.24
N SER A 80 -11.42 24.19 4.81
CA SER A 80 -9.98 24.43 4.96
C SER A 80 -9.23 24.01 3.70
N HIS A 81 -8.14 24.72 3.39
CA HIS A 81 -7.32 24.38 2.23
C HIS A 81 -6.62 23.02 2.41
N GLU A 82 -6.34 22.57 3.63
CA GLU A 82 -5.75 21.26 3.90
C GLU A 82 -6.71 20.12 3.51
N GLU A 83 -7.99 20.23 3.86
CA GLU A 83 -9.01 19.26 3.42
C GLU A 83 -9.18 19.26 1.90
N MET A 84 -9.09 20.44 1.27
CA MET A 84 -9.11 20.55 -0.18
C MET A 84 -7.84 19.98 -0.82
N SER A 85 -6.67 20.12 -0.19
CA SER A 85 -5.41 19.53 -0.66
C SER A 85 -5.54 18.01 -0.74
N LEU A 86 -6.11 17.36 0.27
CA LEU A 86 -6.37 15.91 0.25
C LEU A 86 -7.29 15.52 -0.91
N LYS A 87 -8.43 16.22 -1.08
CA LYS A 87 -9.35 15.97 -2.19
C LYS A 87 -8.70 16.16 -3.56
N MET A 88 -7.81 17.13 -3.68
CA MET A 88 -7.07 17.37 -4.93
C MET A 88 -6.03 16.30 -5.21
N ILE A 89 -5.35 15.79 -4.19
CA ILE A 89 -4.43 14.66 -4.35
C ILE A 89 -5.20 13.43 -4.86
N ASP A 90 -6.32 13.08 -4.23
CA ASP A 90 -7.17 11.96 -4.67
C ASP A 90 -7.65 12.15 -6.12
N HIS A 91 -8.12 13.35 -6.44
CA HIS A 91 -8.58 13.67 -7.79
C HIS A 91 -7.46 13.58 -8.85
N ILE A 92 -6.24 14.06 -8.53
CA ILE A 92 -5.07 13.94 -9.42
C ILE A 92 -4.75 12.47 -9.68
N ILE A 93 -4.80 11.64 -8.63
CA ILE A 93 -4.58 10.19 -8.73
C ILE A 93 -5.61 9.55 -9.66
N ASP A 94 -6.89 9.87 -9.47
CA ASP A 94 -8.00 9.32 -10.25
C ASP A 94 -7.95 9.77 -11.72
N VAL A 95 -7.78 11.08 -11.98
CA VAL A 95 -7.80 11.65 -13.33
C VAL A 95 -6.62 11.19 -14.16
N HIS A 96 -5.44 11.13 -13.57
CA HIS A 96 -4.23 10.70 -14.28
C HIS A 96 -4.03 9.18 -14.23
N ASN A 97 -4.98 8.44 -13.63
CA ASN A 97 -4.92 7.00 -13.44
C ASN A 97 -3.54 6.58 -12.89
N ILE A 98 -3.06 7.34 -11.91
CA ILE A 98 -1.79 7.09 -11.25
C ILE A 98 -2.02 5.86 -10.38
N ASP A 99 -1.52 4.72 -10.83
CA ASP A 99 -1.38 3.55 -9.97
C ASP A 99 -0.47 3.99 -8.80
N ILE A 100 -1.04 4.25 -7.61
CA ILE A 100 -0.24 4.42 -6.38
C ILE A 100 0.57 3.14 -6.26
N GLU A 101 1.87 3.25 -6.58
CA GLU A 101 2.60 2.10 -7.06
C GLU A 101 2.69 1.02 -5.97
N PRO A 102 2.19 -0.20 -6.23
CA PRO A 102 2.06 -1.28 -5.27
C PRO A 102 3.40 -1.95 -4.93
N ASP A 103 4.55 -1.27 -5.00
CA ASP A 103 5.85 -1.90 -4.75
C ASP A 103 6.00 -2.37 -3.29
N CYS A 104 5.36 -1.69 -2.34
CA CYS A 104 5.15 -2.22 -0.99
C CYS A 104 4.27 -3.47 -1.05
N HIS A 105 3.15 -3.42 -1.78
CA HIS A 105 2.23 -4.54 -1.96
C HIS A 105 2.88 -5.78 -2.58
N LYS A 106 3.76 -5.66 -3.57
CA LYS A 106 4.43 -6.82 -4.20
C LYS A 106 5.37 -7.52 -3.23
N LYS A 107 6.13 -6.75 -2.44
CA LYS A 107 7.05 -7.28 -1.43
C LYS A 107 6.29 -7.86 -0.24
N VAL A 108 5.27 -7.15 0.25
CA VAL A 108 4.36 -7.64 1.29
C VAL A 108 3.68 -8.91 0.82
N LYS A 109 3.14 -8.93 -0.39
CA LYS A 109 2.50 -10.12 -0.95
C LYS A 109 3.46 -11.28 -1.13
N ALA A 110 4.70 -11.02 -1.55
CA ALA A 110 5.73 -12.05 -1.59
C ALA A 110 6.02 -12.63 -0.20
N ILE A 111 6.09 -11.79 0.85
CA ILE A 111 6.26 -12.24 2.23
C ILE A 111 5.03 -13.03 2.70
N ASP A 112 3.81 -12.54 2.48
CA ASP A 112 2.57 -13.23 2.84
C ASP A 112 2.53 -14.63 2.23
N LEU A 113 2.82 -14.74 0.92
CA LEU A 113 2.84 -16.03 0.22
C LEU A 113 3.92 -16.95 0.78
N MET A 114 5.12 -16.44 1.06
CA MET A 114 6.18 -17.24 1.67
C MET A 114 5.86 -17.68 3.11
N ILE A 115 5.16 -16.85 3.90
CA ILE A 115 4.68 -17.22 5.23
C ILE A 115 3.62 -18.32 5.11
N VAL A 116 2.66 -18.18 4.20
CA VAL A 116 1.65 -19.21 3.95
C VAL A 116 2.29 -20.54 3.55
N ASP A 117 3.29 -20.52 2.65
CA ASP A 117 4.02 -21.73 2.27
C ASP A 117 4.79 -22.33 3.45
N ALA A 118 5.46 -21.49 4.25
CA ALA A 118 6.17 -21.94 5.44
C ALA A 118 5.22 -22.59 6.45
N LEU A 119 4.08 -21.98 6.73
CA LEU A 119 3.07 -22.52 7.65
C LEU A 119 2.44 -23.80 7.10
N THR A 120 2.16 -23.86 5.79
CA THR A 120 1.61 -25.05 5.12
C THR A 120 2.57 -26.22 5.25
N LYS A 121 3.87 -26.01 5.00
CA LYS A 121 4.91 -27.04 5.16
C LYS A 121 5.16 -27.43 6.61
N ALA A 122 4.89 -26.54 7.56
CA ALA A 122 4.99 -26.84 8.99
C ALA A 122 3.74 -27.53 9.55
N ASN A 123 2.61 -27.49 8.82
CA ASN A 123 1.31 -27.93 9.33
C ASN A 123 1.30 -29.39 9.78
N ASP A 124 1.91 -30.30 9.02
CA ASP A 124 1.89 -31.73 9.35
C ASP A 124 2.66 -32.05 10.64
N THR A 125 3.71 -31.26 10.93
CA THR A 125 4.54 -31.40 12.12
C THR A 125 3.93 -30.68 13.33
N LEU A 126 3.53 -29.42 13.16
CA LEU A 126 3.05 -28.56 14.26
C LEU A 126 1.53 -28.64 14.49
N LYS A 127 0.82 -29.37 13.63
CA LYS A 127 -0.63 -29.58 13.65
C LYS A 127 -1.39 -28.26 13.77
N ILE A 128 -1.02 -27.29 12.93
CA ILE A 128 -1.51 -25.90 13.01
C ILE A 128 -3.02 -25.87 12.76
N ALA A 129 -3.47 -26.48 11.67
CA ALA A 129 -4.88 -26.47 11.27
C ALA A 129 -5.78 -27.22 12.26
N SER A 130 -5.29 -28.24 12.97
CA SER A 130 -6.14 -28.97 13.94
C SER A 130 -6.40 -28.18 15.21
N LYS A 131 -5.51 -27.23 15.57
CA LYS A 131 -5.65 -26.41 16.79
C LYS A 131 -6.81 -25.42 16.72
N ILE A 132 -7.37 -25.14 15.54
CA ILE A 132 -8.53 -24.24 15.39
C ILE A 132 -9.81 -24.79 16.01
N GLN A 133 -9.86 -26.10 16.26
CA GLN A 133 -11.04 -26.78 16.84
C GLN A 133 -11.02 -26.77 18.38
N ASP A 134 -9.90 -26.39 18.99
CA ASP A 134 -9.70 -26.40 20.43
C ASP A 134 -9.34 -24.98 20.92
N PRO A 135 -10.23 -24.29 21.66
CA PRO A 135 -9.96 -22.95 22.19
C PRO A 135 -8.66 -22.83 23.00
N ASP A 136 -8.29 -23.85 23.79
CA ASP A 136 -7.10 -23.83 24.64
C ASP A 136 -5.79 -23.96 23.84
N ALA A 137 -5.89 -24.54 22.64
CA ALA A 137 -4.79 -24.61 21.69
C ALA A 137 -4.78 -23.42 20.72
N TYR A 138 -5.96 -22.92 20.32
CA TYR A 138 -6.10 -21.80 19.41
C TYR A 138 -5.56 -20.49 19.98
N TRP A 139 -5.78 -20.21 21.27
CA TRP A 139 -5.29 -18.95 21.87
C TRP A 139 -3.75 -18.84 21.81
N LYS A 140 -3.05 -19.97 21.74
CA LYS A 140 -1.59 -20.06 21.63
C LYS A 140 -1.09 -19.94 20.18
N LEU A 141 -1.98 -19.88 19.20
CA LEU A 141 -1.64 -19.63 17.80
C LEU A 141 -1.54 -18.12 17.56
N ASP A 142 -0.34 -17.60 17.77
CA ASP A 142 0.03 -16.23 17.48
C ASP A 142 1.32 -16.18 16.62
N ASP A 143 1.86 -14.98 16.43
CA ASP A 143 3.06 -14.76 15.62
C ASP A 143 4.31 -15.47 16.17
N THR A 144 4.29 -15.96 17.43
CA THR A 144 5.39 -16.74 17.99
C THR A 144 5.62 -18.05 17.23
N ILE A 145 4.63 -18.52 16.46
CA ILE A 145 4.73 -19.72 15.62
C ILE A 145 5.91 -19.66 14.64
N ILE A 146 6.26 -18.46 14.15
CA ILE A 146 7.42 -18.27 13.27
C ILE A 146 8.71 -18.63 14.02
N LYS A 147 8.84 -18.17 15.26
CA LYS A 147 9.99 -18.47 16.13
C LYS A 147 9.99 -19.95 16.54
N THR A 148 8.82 -20.54 16.80
CA THR A 148 8.68 -21.97 17.04
C THR A 148 9.27 -22.76 15.88
N ILE A 149 8.85 -22.48 14.65
CA ILE A 149 9.39 -23.13 13.45
C ILE A 149 10.91 -22.93 13.35
N GLU A 150 11.42 -21.71 13.55
CA GLU A 150 12.86 -21.40 13.46
C GLU A 150 13.70 -22.24 14.44
N THR A 151 13.21 -22.44 15.67
CA THR A 151 13.96 -23.07 16.78
C THR A 151 13.74 -24.56 16.95
N ASP A 152 12.64 -25.12 16.42
CA ASP A 152 12.26 -26.53 16.62
C ASP A 152 13.30 -27.50 16.01
N PRO A 153 13.87 -28.47 16.73
CA PRO A 153 14.94 -29.33 16.22
C PRO A 153 14.49 -30.33 15.14
N ASN A 154 13.19 -30.49 14.87
CA ASN A 154 12.67 -31.51 13.98
C ASN A 154 13.11 -31.29 12.52
N PRO A 155 13.78 -32.28 11.88
CA PRO A 155 14.24 -32.15 10.50
C PRO A 155 13.10 -32.01 9.49
N ALA A 156 11.88 -32.46 9.81
CA ALA A 156 10.71 -32.31 8.95
C ALA A 156 10.35 -30.84 8.69
N LEU A 157 10.77 -29.91 9.56
CA LEU A 157 10.54 -28.47 9.40
C LEU A 157 11.57 -27.76 8.52
N LYS A 158 12.56 -28.48 7.97
CA LYS A 158 13.67 -27.89 7.20
C LYS A 158 13.19 -26.95 6.08
N GLU A 159 12.22 -27.37 5.28
CA GLU A 159 11.73 -26.52 4.18
C GLU A 159 11.03 -25.25 4.67
N SER A 160 10.25 -25.36 5.76
CA SER A 160 9.58 -24.21 6.38
C SER A 160 10.60 -23.23 6.97
N LYS A 161 11.63 -23.75 7.65
CA LYS A 161 12.76 -22.96 8.16
C LYS A 161 13.53 -22.25 7.05
N ASP A 162 13.78 -22.93 5.93
CA ASP A 162 14.50 -22.35 4.80
C ASP A 162 13.70 -21.18 4.17
N LEU A 163 12.38 -21.27 4.10
CA LEU A 163 11.51 -20.17 3.67
C LEU A 163 11.56 -18.99 4.64
N ILE A 164 11.45 -19.23 5.95
CA ILE A 164 11.54 -18.16 6.96
C ILE A 164 12.93 -17.50 6.91
N LEU A 165 14.00 -18.29 6.80
CA LEU A 165 15.37 -17.78 6.69
C LEU A 165 15.55 -16.91 5.43
N ARG A 166 14.93 -17.30 4.30
CA ARG A 166 14.90 -16.47 3.10
C ARG A 166 14.17 -15.15 3.34
N ILE A 167 13.02 -15.15 4.03
CA ILE A 167 12.30 -13.93 4.41
C ILE A 167 13.20 -13.01 5.26
N ARG A 168 13.84 -13.55 6.31
CA ARG A 168 14.78 -12.81 7.17
C ARG A 168 15.94 -12.19 6.38
N ARG A 169 16.47 -12.93 5.40
CA ARG A 169 17.55 -12.49 4.50
C ARG A 169 17.07 -11.66 3.29
N ARG A 170 15.78 -11.29 3.24
CA ARG A 170 15.15 -10.56 2.12
C ARG A 170 15.32 -11.25 0.75
N LYS A 171 15.49 -12.58 0.72
CA LYS A 171 15.51 -13.42 -0.49
C LYS A 171 14.08 -13.85 -0.88
N LEU A 172 13.26 -12.85 -1.20
CA LEU A 172 11.82 -13.00 -1.42
C LEU A 172 11.48 -13.67 -2.76
N TYR A 173 10.24 -14.12 -2.92
CA TYR A 173 9.70 -14.48 -4.23
C TYR A 173 9.80 -13.30 -5.20
N LYS A 174 10.15 -13.62 -6.45
CA LYS A 174 10.33 -12.62 -7.50
C LYS A 174 8.97 -12.31 -8.11
N PHE A 175 8.61 -11.05 -8.12
CA PHE A 175 7.46 -10.58 -8.90
C PHE A 175 7.75 -10.74 -10.39
N CYS A 176 6.87 -11.42 -11.11
CA CYS A 176 7.00 -11.65 -12.55
C CYS A 176 6.13 -10.71 -13.38
N ASN A 177 4.83 -10.62 -13.08
CA ASN A 177 3.89 -9.83 -13.88
C ASN A 177 2.64 -9.42 -13.09
N LYS A 178 1.93 -8.38 -13.55
CA LYS A 178 0.62 -7.91 -13.07
C LYS A 178 -0.24 -7.63 -14.30
N PHE A 179 -1.49 -8.08 -14.28
CA PHE A 179 -2.49 -7.72 -15.28
C PHE A 179 -3.67 -7.05 -14.59
N VAL A 180 -4.03 -5.85 -15.04
CA VAL A 180 -5.21 -5.13 -14.57
C VAL A 180 -6.37 -5.51 -15.48
N VAL A 181 -7.42 -6.11 -14.90
CA VAL A 181 -8.62 -6.49 -15.65
C VAL A 181 -9.43 -5.23 -15.97
N PRO A 182 -9.66 -4.91 -17.25
CA PRO A 182 -10.51 -3.79 -17.64
C PRO A 182 -11.93 -3.93 -17.07
N LYS A 183 -12.55 -2.80 -16.68
CA LYS A 183 -13.86 -2.80 -15.99
C LYS A 183 -14.96 -3.52 -16.80
N ASP A 184 -14.96 -3.34 -18.12
CA ASP A 184 -15.88 -3.97 -19.07
C ASP A 184 -15.76 -5.50 -19.13
N LYS A 185 -14.63 -6.06 -18.68
CA LYS A 185 -14.37 -7.51 -18.71
C LYS A 185 -14.47 -8.17 -17.34
N LEU A 186 -14.66 -7.42 -16.26
CA LEU A 186 -14.64 -7.95 -14.89
C LEU A 186 -15.64 -9.09 -14.64
N GLU A 187 -16.86 -8.99 -15.16
CA GLU A 187 -17.90 -10.00 -14.94
C GLU A 187 -17.57 -11.35 -15.59
N HIS A 188 -16.81 -11.33 -16.69
CA HIS A 188 -16.51 -12.51 -17.50
C HIS A 188 -15.06 -12.98 -17.27
N PHE A 189 -14.30 -12.29 -16.42
CA PHE A 189 -12.90 -12.60 -16.18
C PHE A 189 -12.76 -13.75 -15.19
N LYS A 190 -12.32 -14.91 -15.69
CA LYS A 190 -11.98 -16.06 -14.84
C LYS A 190 -10.71 -15.74 -14.05
N LYS A 191 -10.70 -16.06 -12.75
CA LYS A 191 -9.49 -15.99 -11.93
C LYS A 191 -8.39 -16.84 -12.55
N VAL A 192 -7.19 -16.27 -12.64
CA VAL A 192 -6.01 -16.96 -13.19
C VAL A 192 -5.45 -17.90 -12.13
N THR A 193 -5.09 -19.11 -12.54
CA THR A 193 -4.43 -20.13 -11.70
C THR A 193 -2.97 -20.33 -12.14
N PRO A 194 -2.10 -20.90 -11.27
CA PRO A 194 -0.76 -21.31 -11.68
C PRO A 194 -0.76 -22.23 -12.92
N GLN A 195 -1.76 -23.12 -13.02
CA GLN A 195 -1.87 -24.05 -14.14
C GLN A 195 -2.17 -23.37 -15.47
N ASP A 196 -3.00 -22.31 -15.47
CA ASP A 196 -3.25 -21.51 -16.67
C ASP A 196 -1.95 -20.87 -17.21
N ILE A 197 -1.03 -20.49 -16.32
CA ILE A 197 0.28 -19.93 -16.68
C ILE A 197 1.21 -21.01 -17.22
N ILE A 198 1.22 -22.19 -16.60
CA ILE A 198 2.09 -23.31 -17.02
C ILE A 198 1.69 -23.87 -18.38
N CYS A 199 0.39 -24.03 -18.60
CA CYS A 199 -0.14 -24.46 -19.90
C CYS A 199 0.19 -23.46 -21.04
N SER A 200 0.58 -22.24 -20.70
CA SER A 200 0.95 -21.18 -21.65
C SER A 200 2.47 -21.04 -21.84
N GLN A 201 3.29 -21.90 -21.23
CA GLN A 201 4.75 -21.87 -21.39
C GLN A 201 5.16 -22.15 -22.83
N LYS A 202 6.00 -21.26 -23.39
CA LYS A 202 6.68 -21.45 -24.68
C LYS A 202 8.17 -21.58 -24.43
N ASN A 203 8.85 -22.46 -25.18
CA ASN A 203 10.28 -22.81 -25.13
C ASN A 203 11.14 -22.04 -24.11
N GLY A 204 11.62 -22.74 -23.07
CA GLY A 204 12.44 -22.18 -22.00
C GLY A 204 12.60 -23.15 -20.83
N VAL A 205 12.87 -22.63 -19.63
CA VAL A 205 12.88 -23.40 -18.37
C VAL A 205 11.47 -23.93 -18.10
N THR A 206 11.33 -25.24 -17.91
CA THR A 206 10.06 -25.88 -17.54
C THR A 206 9.74 -25.57 -16.07
N LEU A 207 8.79 -24.67 -15.82
CA LEU A 207 8.31 -24.37 -14.47
C LEU A 207 7.15 -25.31 -14.12
N LYS A 208 7.09 -25.73 -12.86
CA LYS A 208 5.98 -26.51 -12.30
C LYS A 208 4.98 -25.62 -11.56
N GLU A 209 3.82 -26.18 -11.21
CA GLU A 209 2.77 -25.48 -10.43
C GLU A 209 3.31 -24.93 -9.12
N GLU A 210 4.18 -25.69 -8.45
CA GLU A 210 4.85 -25.31 -7.21
C GLU A 210 5.81 -24.11 -7.33
N ASP A 211 6.26 -23.79 -8.55
CA ASP A 211 7.18 -22.67 -8.79
C ASP A 211 6.46 -21.33 -8.98
N ILE A 212 5.12 -21.33 -9.09
CA ILE A 212 4.32 -20.16 -9.47
C ILE A 212 3.23 -19.88 -8.43
N ALA A 213 3.30 -18.69 -7.83
CA ALA A 213 2.23 -18.17 -6.99
C ALA A 213 1.40 -17.12 -7.76
N VAL A 214 0.07 -17.26 -7.73
CA VAL A 214 -0.87 -16.31 -8.37
C VAL A 214 -1.77 -15.66 -7.32
N SER A 215 -1.83 -14.34 -7.33
CA SER A 215 -2.73 -13.57 -6.46
C SER A 215 -3.78 -12.82 -7.29
N ASN A 216 -5.04 -13.18 -7.11
CA ASN A 216 -6.18 -12.48 -7.71
C ASN A 216 -6.76 -11.52 -6.67
N VAL A 217 -6.59 -10.21 -6.89
CA VAL A 217 -7.08 -9.16 -5.98
C VAL A 217 -8.24 -8.42 -6.63
N LYS A 218 -9.37 -8.34 -5.94
CA LYS A 218 -10.47 -7.45 -6.31
C LYS A 218 -10.36 -6.19 -5.47
N ILE A 219 -10.20 -5.04 -6.13
CA ILE A 219 -10.20 -3.74 -5.48
C ILE A 219 -11.60 -3.16 -5.67
N ASP A 220 -12.32 -2.94 -4.58
CA ASP A 220 -13.56 -2.19 -4.57
C ASP A 220 -13.55 -1.18 -3.42
N LEU A 221 -14.40 -0.18 -3.51
CA LEU A 221 -14.54 0.86 -2.48
C LEU A 221 -15.43 0.39 -1.32
N THR A 222 -15.30 -0.89 -0.91
CA THR A 222 -16.08 -1.55 0.14
C THR A 222 -17.59 -1.67 -0.14
N ARG A 223 -18.01 -1.47 -1.39
CA ARG A 223 -19.43 -1.51 -1.82
C ARG A 223 -19.65 -2.16 -3.19
N GLY A 224 -18.77 -3.08 -3.60
CA GLY A 224 -18.85 -3.71 -4.92
C GLY A 224 -18.66 -2.69 -6.05
N THR A 225 -19.60 -2.61 -7.00
CA THR A 225 -19.57 -1.64 -8.11
C THR A 225 -20.08 -0.25 -7.73
N ASN A 226 -20.65 -0.09 -6.54
CA ASN A 226 -21.28 1.17 -6.13
C ASN A 226 -20.29 2.13 -5.48
N ASN A 227 -20.47 3.43 -5.74
CA ASN A 227 -19.70 4.48 -5.06
C ASN A 227 -20.15 4.60 -3.58
N PRO A 228 -19.25 4.50 -2.59
CA PRO A 228 -19.59 4.61 -1.17
C PRO A 228 -20.10 6.00 -0.77
N VAL A 229 -19.74 7.06 -1.52
CA VAL A 229 -20.12 8.46 -1.20
C VAL A 229 -21.63 8.70 -1.37
N HIS A 230 -22.30 7.96 -2.24
CA HIS A 230 -23.76 8.07 -2.42
C HIS A 230 -24.57 7.80 -1.15
N ARG A 231 -24.00 7.11 -0.14
CA ARG A 231 -24.69 6.83 1.12
C ARG A 231 -24.74 8.03 2.06
N TYR A 232 -23.81 8.98 1.92
CA TYR A 232 -23.70 10.15 2.80
C TYR A 232 -24.47 11.36 2.28
N VAL A 233 -24.90 11.35 1.01
CA VAL A 233 -25.69 12.44 0.42
C VAL A 233 -27.19 12.28 0.70
N GLU A 234 -27.69 11.06 0.95
CA GLU A 234 -29.12 10.80 1.15
C GLU A 234 -29.55 10.54 2.60
N LYS A 235 -28.64 10.50 3.57
CA LYS A 235 -29.01 10.29 4.99
C LYS A 235 -28.41 11.36 5.90
N ASN A 236 -29.32 12.23 6.34
CA ASN A 236 -29.22 13.28 7.37
C ASN A 236 -28.80 14.64 6.83
N TRP A 237 -29.78 15.51 6.59
CA TRP A 237 -30.05 16.74 7.35
C TRP A 237 -31.48 17.23 6.99
N LEU A 238 -32.49 16.66 7.66
CA LEU A 238 -33.74 17.38 7.99
C LEU A 238 -33.55 17.99 9.38
#